data_AF-A0A800DQZ2-F1
#
_entry.id   AF-A0A800DQZ2-F1
#
_cell.length_a   1.000
_cell.length_b   1.000
_cell.length_c   1.000
_cell.angle_alpha   90.00
_cell.angle_beta   90.00
_cell.angle_gamma   90.00
#
_symmetry.space_group_name_H-M   'P 1'
#
loop_
_entity.id
_entity.type
_entity.pdbx_description
1 polymer ?
#
loop_
_entity_poly.entity_id
_entity_poly.type
_entity_poly.pdbx_seq_one_letter_code
_entity_poly.pdbx_strand_id
1 'polypeptide(L)'
;MLEPPNPKGGDIVQAKIKVHNISSKEAKDVQIGIFSGFPSKGGKLLASSQIGRIAPPDDLQPKRVDIVMKFQLPSEQGNFYISLDPSYEITEITERNNLVVYEGGKLVSPVEIEWKRLPHVRPWLRIE
;
A
#
# COMPACT_ATOMS: atom_id res chain seq x y z
N MET A 1 -2.99 2.81 -10.40
CA MET A 1 -2.52 3.31 -11.71
C MET A 1 -1.39 4.33 -11.52
N LEU A 2 -0.40 4.36 -12.41
CA LEU A 2 0.74 5.29 -12.37
C LEU A 2 0.77 6.21 -13.59
N GLU A 3 1.22 7.45 -13.40
CA GLU A 3 1.54 8.42 -14.45
C GLU A 3 2.95 8.99 -14.17
N PRO A 4 3.96 8.78 -15.05
CA PRO A 4 3.90 7.95 -16.26
C PRO A 4 3.65 6.46 -15.93
N PRO A 5 3.18 5.63 -16.90
CA PRO A 5 2.87 4.23 -16.66
C PRO A 5 4.10 3.35 -16.38
N ASN A 6 5.28 3.78 -16.85
CA ASN A 6 6.57 3.15 -16.57
C ASN A 6 7.55 4.18 -16.00
N PRO A 7 7.40 4.58 -14.72
CA PRO A 7 8.33 5.50 -14.09
C PRO A 7 9.77 5.01 -14.12
N LYS A 8 10.69 5.95 -14.30
CA LYS A 8 12.14 5.79 -14.19
C LYS A 8 12.68 6.73 -13.11
N GLY A 9 13.88 6.42 -12.63
CA GLY A 9 14.57 7.30 -11.70
C GLY A 9 14.66 8.73 -12.26
N GLY A 10 14.30 9.71 -11.43
CA GLY A 10 14.23 11.11 -11.82
C GLY A 10 12.85 11.59 -12.27
N ASP A 11 11.88 10.68 -12.47
CA ASP A 11 10.52 11.07 -12.83
C ASP A 11 9.74 11.61 -11.62
N ILE A 12 8.85 12.57 -11.89
CA ILE A 12 7.73 12.90 -11.00
C ILE A 12 6.62 11.91 -11.30
N VAL A 13 6.26 11.10 -10.31
CA VAL A 13 5.28 10.04 -10.43
C VAL A 13 3.99 10.44 -9.72
N GLN A 14 2.86 10.25 -10.39
CA GLN A 14 1.54 10.32 -9.81
C GLN A 14 0.95 8.90 -9.68
N ALA A 15 0.74 8.46 -8.43
CA ALA A 15 0.12 7.18 -8.10
C ALA A 15 -1.34 7.38 -7.71
N LYS A 16 -2.25 6.77 -8.48
CA LYS A 16 -3.67 6.62 -8.16
C LYS A 16 -3.84 5.27 -7.45
N ILE A 17 -4.10 5.29 -6.16
CA ILE A 17 -4.17 4.10 -5.29
C ILE A 17 -5.61 3.94 -4.82
N LYS A 18 -6.13 2.72 -4.93
CA LYS A 18 -7.46 2.37 -4.43
C LYS A 18 -7.31 1.52 -3.19
N VAL A 19 -7.89 2.01 -2.09
CA VAL A 19 -7.85 1.33 -0.79
C VAL A 19 -9.24 0.79 -0.49
N HIS A 20 -9.33 -0.49 -0.16
CA HIS A 20 -10.58 -1.15 0.23
C HIS A 20 -10.56 -1.45 1.72
N ASN A 21 -11.63 -1.12 2.43
CA ASN A 21 -11.92 -1.71 3.73
C ASN A 21 -12.85 -2.90 3.53
N ILE A 22 -12.38 -4.09 3.86
CA ILE A 22 -13.17 -5.33 3.78
C ILE A 22 -13.35 -5.98 5.15
N SER A 23 -13.01 -5.26 6.22
CA SER A 23 -13.27 -5.68 7.60
C SER A 23 -14.72 -5.35 7.99
N SER A 24 -15.27 -6.04 8.99
CA SER A 24 -16.60 -5.73 9.53
C SER A 24 -16.65 -4.45 10.37
N LYS A 25 -15.52 -3.71 10.48
CA LYS A 25 -15.40 -2.48 11.26
C LYS A 25 -14.98 -1.32 10.38
N GLU A 26 -15.25 -0.12 10.85
CA GLU A 26 -14.67 1.10 10.27
C GLU A 26 -13.14 1.09 10.46
N ALA A 27 -12.41 1.45 9.41
CA ALA A 27 -10.99 1.79 9.49
C ALA A 27 -10.85 3.30 9.68
N LYS A 28 -10.00 3.73 10.61
CA LYS A 28 -9.77 5.15 10.93
C LYS A 28 -8.28 5.45 10.85
N ASP A 29 -7.97 6.69 10.49
CA ASP A 29 -6.59 7.22 10.47
C ASP A 29 -5.60 6.35 9.70
N VAL A 30 -6.03 5.82 8.55
CA VAL A 30 -5.22 4.93 7.70
C VAL A 30 -4.10 5.73 7.07
N GLN A 31 -2.87 5.53 7.55
CA GLN A 31 -1.68 6.13 6.97
C GLN A 31 -1.26 5.39 5.71
N ILE A 32 -0.71 6.12 4.74
CA ILE A 32 -0.21 5.59 3.48
C ILE A 32 1.15 6.21 3.23
N GLY A 33 2.16 5.39 3.00
CA GLY A 33 3.53 5.84 2.70
C GLY A 33 4.02 5.28 1.37
N ILE A 34 4.74 6.11 0.63
CA ILE A 34 5.49 5.70 -0.56
C ILE A 34 6.97 5.76 -0.21
N PHE A 35 7.73 4.69 -0.47
CA PHE A 35 9.10 4.53 -0.02
C PHE A 35 10.07 4.15 -1.14
N SER A 36 11.27 4.69 -1.02
CA SER A 36 12.48 4.36 -1.77
C SER A 36 13.20 3.24 -0.99
N GLY A 37 12.94 1.99 -1.34
CA GLY A 37 13.36 0.81 -0.57
C GLY A 37 12.29 0.27 0.38
N PHE A 38 12.50 -0.96 0.86
CA PHE A 38 11.51 -1.69 1.67
C PHE A 38 11.32 -1.01 3.04
N PRO A 39 10.08 -0.66 3.46
CA PRO A 39 9.84 0.11 4.69
C PRO A 39 10.43 -0.55 5.95
N SER A 40 10.19 -1.86 6.15
CA SER A 40 10.69 -2.60 7.32
C SER A 40 12.22 -2.78 7.35
N LYS A 41 12.92 -2.45 6.27
CA LYS A 41 14.39 -2.49 6.17
C LYS A 41 15.01 -1.08 6.14
N GLY A 42 14.26 -0.06 6.56
CA GLY A 42 14.74 1.33 6.59
C GLY A 42 14.57 2.07 5.27
N GLY A 43 13.58 1.70 4.45
CA GLY A 43 13.21 2.43 3.24
C GLY A 43 12.96 3.91 3.51
N LYS A 44 13.39 4.78 2.60
CA LYS A 44 13.23 6.24 2.73
C LYS A 44 11.84 6.66 2.30
N LEU A 45 11.10 7.36 3.16
CA LEU A 45 9.80 7.94 2.80
C LEU A 45 9.96 9.00 1.70
N LEU A 46 9.20 8.85 0.62
CA LEU A 46 9.11 9.75 -0.53
C LEU A 46 7.87 10.64 -0.47
N ALA A 47 6.73 10.08 -0.04
CA ALA A 47 5.48 10.80 0.17
C ALA A 47 4.60 10.04 1.17
N SER A 48 3.72 10.76 1.87
CA SER A 48 2.71 10.17 2.75
C SER A 48 1.34 10.81 2.54
N SER A 49 0.29 10.08 2.92
CA SER A 49 -1.09 10.53 2.96
C SER A 49 -1.81 9.85 4.12
N GLN A 50 -2.98 10.37 4.50
CA GLN A 50 -3.82 9.80 5.54
C GLN A 50 -5.28 9.80 5.09
N ILE A 51 -5.96 8.67 5.26
CA ILE A 51 -7.39 8.53 5.07
C ILE A 51 -8.05 8.56 6.45
N GLY A 52 -8.84 9.61 6.73
CA GLY A 52 -9.46 9.78 8.04
C GLY A 52 -10.42 8.64 8.42
N ARG A 53 -11.22 8.15 7.47
CA ARG A 53 -12.05 6.95 7.66
C ARG A 53 -12.38 6.21 6.38
N ILE A 54 -12.59 4.90 6.52
CA ILE A 54 -13.21 4.04 5.51
C ILE A 54 -14.27 3.20 6.22
N ALA A 55 -15.54 3.41 5.86
CA ALA A 55 -16.67 2.65 6.42
C ALA A 55 -16.51 1.12 6.21
N PRO A 56 -17.14 0.28 7.03
CA PRO A 56 -17.21 -1.15 6.76
C PRO A 56 -18.01 -1.44 5.47
N PRO A 57 -17.81 -2.62 4.85
CA PRO A 57 -18.63 -3.11 3.75
C PRO A 57 -20.13 -3.03 4.03
N ASP A 58 -20.90 -2.80 2.98
CA ASP A 58 -22.35 -2.97 3.00
C ASP A 58 -22.65 -4.35 2.44
N ASP A 59 -22.91 -5.31 3.34
CA ASP A 59 -22.99 -6.75 3.02
C ASP A 59 -21.73 -7.25 2.28
N LEU A 60 -21.87 -7.79 1.06
CA LEU A 60 -20.76 -8.25 0.23
C LEU A 60 -20.05 -7.14 -0.56
N GLN A 61 -20.44 -5.87 -0.39
CA GLN A 61 -19.86 -4.75 -1.13
C GLN A 61 -18.77 -4.03 -0.32
N PRO A 62 -17.47 -4.19 -0.67
CA PRO A 62 -16.40 -3.50 0.03
C PRO A 62 -16.49 -1.98 -0.15
N LYS A 63 -16.23 -1.22 0.91
CA LYS A 63 -16.09 0.24 0.80
C LYS A 63 -14.67 0.58 0.38
N ARG A 64 -14.55 1.61 -0.45
CA ARG A 64 -13.29 2.02 -1.04
C ARG A 64 -13.10 3.52 -0.98
N VAL A 65 -11.83 3.93 -0.96
CA VAL A 65 -11.39 5.31 -1.13
C VAL A 65 -10.31 5.32 -2.21
N ASP A 66 -10.44 6.23 -3.16
CA ASP A 66 -9.41 6.50 -4.14
C ASP A 66 -8.56 7.68 -3.65
N ILE A 67 -7.24 7.51 -3.66
CA ILE A 67 -6.28 8.56 -3.33
C ILE A 67 -5.30 8.78 -4.48
N VAL A 68 -4.80 10.02 -4.58
CA VAL A 68 -3.79 10.39 -5.55
C VAL A 68 -2.60 10.97 -4.81
N MET A 69 -1.44 10.35 -4.99
CA MET A 69 -0.18 10.79 -4.38
C MET A 69 0.82 11.14 -5.48
N LYS A 70 1.57 12.23 -5.29
CA LYS A 70 2.66 12.66 -6.17
C LYS A 70 3.98 12.57 -5.43
N PHE A 71 5.00 12.02 -6.07
CA PHE A 71 6.34 11.89 -5.48
C PHE A 71 7.43 11.94 -6.54
N GLN A 72 8.64 12.31 -6.12
CA GLN A 72 9.84 12.29 -6.94
C GLN A 72 10.53 10.92 -6.76
N LEU A 73 10.68 10.14 -7.83
CA LEU A 73 11.46 8.90 -7.77
C LEU A 73 12.97 9.26 -7.84
N PRO A 74 13.81 8.79 -6.91
CA PRO A 74 15.24 9.09 -6.95
C PRO A 74 15.90 8.60 -8.26
N SER A 75 16.82 9.38 -8.82
CA SER A 75 17.47 9.10 -10.12
C SER A 75 18.16 7.74 -10.19
N GLU A 76 18.72 7.28 -9.08
CA GLU A 76 19.42 5.99 -8.97
C GLU A 76 18.48 4.80 -8.71
N GLN A 77 17.16 5.01 -8.63
CA GLN A 77 16.19 3.98 -8.29
C GLN A 77 15.16 3.76 -9.40
N GLY A 78 14.93 2.49 -9.74
CA GLY A 78 13.85 2.07 -10.63
C GLY A 78 12.61 1.55 -9.90
N ASN A 79 12.70 1.36 -8.57
CA ASN A 79 11.69 0.67 -7.79
C ASN A 79 11.19 1.54 -6.63
N PHE A 80 9.92 1.37 -6.24
CA PHE A 80 9.35 2.01 -5.06
C PHE A 80 8.31 1.10 -4.40
N TYR A 81 7.96 1.42 -3.16
CA TYR A 81 7.04 0.65 -2.33
C TYR A 81 5.90 1.54 -1.88
N ILE A 82 4.67 1.04 -1.88
CA ILE A 82 3.50 1.71 -1.32
C ILE A 82 3.05 0.86 -0.14
N SER A 83 3.02 1.42 1.06
CA SER A 83 2.61 0.75 2.30
C SER A 83 1.41 1.45 2.91
N LEU A 84 0.36 0.71 3.27
CA LEU A 84 -0.68 1.15 4.19
C LEU A 84 -0.25 0.85 5.64
N ASP A 85 -0.66 1.72 6.56
CA ASP A 85 -0.36 1.66 7.99
C ASP A 85 1.08 1.23 8.32
N PRO A 86 2.10 1.97 7.83
CA PRO A 86 3.49 1.59 8.07
C PRO A 86 3.90 1.67 9.55
N SER A 87 3.10 2.33 10.40
CA SER A 87 3.30 2.41 11.86
C SER A 87 2.62 1.28 12.63
N TYR A 88 1.82 0.43 11.96
CA TYR A 88 1.09 -0.69 12.57
C TYR A 88 0.13 -0.25 13.69
N GLU A 89 -0.47 0.93 13.55
CA GLU A 89 -1.40 1.49 14.54
C GLU A 89 -2.82 0.91 14.40
N ILE A 90 -3.14 0.36 13.23
CA ILE A 90 -4.42 -0.27 12.95
C ILE A 90 -4.27 -1.77 13.12
N THR A 91 -5.04 -2.33 14.04
CA THR A 91 -5.08 -3.79 14.22
C THR A 91 -5.76 -4.44 13.01
N GLU A 92 -4.93 -5.00 12.13
CA GLU A 92 -5.39 -5.73 10.95
C GLU A 92 -5.26 -7.25 11.15
N ILE A 93 -6.15 -7.99 10.50
CA ILE A 93 -6.11 -9.46 10.52
C ILE A 93 -4.92 -9.99 9.69
N THR A 94 -4.39 -9.15 8.80
CA THR A 94 -3.17 -9.40 8.04
C THR A 94 -2.63 -8.11 7.40
N GLU A 95 -1.38 -7.78 7.70
CA GLU A 95 -0.62 -6.67 7.09
C GLU A 95 -0.18 -6.98 5.64
N ARG A 96 -0.49 -8.19 5.11
CA ARG A 96 0.06 -8.73 3.86
C ARG A 96 -0.45 -8.01 2.61
N ASN A 97 -1.55 -7.29 2.72
CA ASN A 97 -2.20 -6.59 1.60
C ASN A 97 -1.93 -5.10 1.61
N ASN A 98 -1.10 -4.65 2.54
CA ASN A 98 -0.79 -3.24 2.70
C ASN A 98 0.40 -2.81 1.86
N LEU A 99 1.14 -3.75 1.29
CA LEU A 99 2.33 -3.48 0.48
C LEU A 99 2.07 -3.72 -1.01
N VAL A 100 2.40 -2.72 -1.82
CA VAL A 100 2.54 -2.83 -3.27
C VAL A 100 3.96 -2.41 -3.64
N VAL A 101 4.61 -3.19 -4.50
CA VAL A 101 5.95 -2.96 -5.01
C VAL A 101 5.87 -2.59 -6.47
N TYR A 102 6.51 -1.50 -6.88
CA TYR A 102 6.83 -1.25 -8.27
C TYR A 102 8.24 -1.76 -8.55
N GLU A 103 8.36 -2.77 -9.40
CA GLU A 103 9.64 -3.33 -9.82
C GLU A 103 9.57 -3.76 -11.29
N GLY A 104 10.59 -3.39 -12.07
CA GLY A 104 10.70 -3.82 -13.47
C GLY A 104 9.51 -3.41 -14.35
N GLY A 105 8.89 -2.25 -14.10
CA GLY A 105 7.74 -1.77 -14.87
C GLY A 105 6.39 -2.34 -14.43
N LYS A 106 6.33 -3.08 -13.32
CA LYS A 106 5.11 -3.73 -12.84
C LYS A 106 4.83 -3.38 -11.40
N LEU A 107 3.55 -3.13 -11.10
CA LEU A 107 3.06 -3.15 -9.73
C LEU A 107 2.75 -4.59 -9.34
N VAL A 108 3.33 -5.02 -8.23
CA VAL A 108 3.22 -6.37 -7.70
C VAL A 108 2.86 -6.25 -6.23
N SER A 109 1.79 -6.90 -5.79
CA SER A 109 1.57 -7.12 -4.36
C SER A 109 2.26 -8.42 -3.97
N PRO A 110 3.29 -8.41 -3.10
CA PRO A 110 3.95 -9.64 -2.70
C PRO A 110 3.03 -10.44 -1.79
N VAL A 111 2.40 -11.48 -2.34
CA VAL A 111 1.51 -12.40 -1.60
C VAL A 111 2.30 -13.30 -0.62
N GLU A 112 3.60 -13.49 -0.84
CA GLU A 112 4.46 -14.38 -0.07
C GLU A 112 5.63 -13.63 0.56
N ILE A 113 5.47 -13.18 1.82
CA ILE A 113 6.64 -13.02 2.70
C ILE A 113 6.60 -14.21 3.66
N GLU A 114 7.54 -15.13 3.40
CA GLU A 114 7.78 -16.45 3.95
C GLU A 114 7.20 -16.78 5.34
N TRP A 115 6.34 -17.80 5.33
CA TRP A 115 5.84 -18.53 6.50
C TRP A 115 6.94 -19.35 7.18
N LYS A 116 7.67 -18.73 8.12
CA LYS A 116 8.27 -19.49 9.23
C LYS A 116 7.56 -19.15 10.53
N ARG A 117 6.52 -19.95 10.81
CA ARG A 117 5.73 -20.11 12.05
C ARG A 117 4.52 -19.20 12.21
N LEU A 118 3.33 -19.74 11.98
CA LEU A 118 2.25 -19.89 12.99
C LEU A 118 0.97 -20.44 12.32
N PRO A 119 0.26 -21.41 12.91
CA PRO A 119 -0.87 -22.06 12.26
C PRO A 119 -2.15 -21.20 12.35
N HIS A 120 -2.87 -21.07 11.22
CA HIS A 120 -4.29 -20.68 11.07
C HIS A 120 -4.65 -19.19 10.98
N VAL A 121 -4.67 -18.57 9.78
CA VAL A 121 -5.57 -17.41 9.49
C VAL A 121 -5.87 -17.26 7.99
N ARG A 122 -7.12 -16.89 7.63
CA ARG A 122 -7.64 -16.61 6.26
C ARG A 122 -7.63 -15.09 5.93
N PRO A 123 -7.58 -14.64 4.64
CA PRO A 123 -7.18 -13.27 4.24
C PRO A 123 -8.32 -12.25 4.03
N TRP A 124 -8.16 -10.97 4.45
CA TRP A 124 -9.23 -9.94 4.41
C TRP A 124 -8.78 -8.44 4.23
N LEU A 125 -7.86 -8.08 3.30
CA LEU A 125 -7.74 -6.71 2.75
C LEU A 125 -7.19 -6.77 1.30
N ARG A 126 -7.39 -5.78 0.42
CA ARG A 126 -6.83 -5.82 -0.96
C ARG A 126 -6.60 -4.43 -1.54
N ILE A 127 -5.39 -4.19 -2.06
CA ILE A 127 -5.07 -3.05 -2.91
C ILE A 127 -5.10 -3.51 -4.38
N GLU A 128 -5.73 -2.71 -5.24
CA GLU A 128 -5.78 -2.90 -6.70
C GLU A 128 -5.39 -1.61 -7.44
#